data_AF-A0A9D9GP11-F1
#
_entry.id   AF-A0A9D9GP11-F1
#
_cell.length_a   1.000
_cell.length_b   1.000
_cell.length_c   1.000
_cell.angle_alpha   90.00
_cell.angle_beta   90.00
_cell.angle_gamma   90.00
#
_symmetry.space_group_name_H-M   'P 1'
#
loop_
_entity.id
_entity.type
_entity.pdbx_description
1 polymer ?
#
loop_
_entity_poly.entity_id
_entity_poly.type
_entity_poly.pdbx_seq_one_letter_code
_entity_poly.pdbx_strand_id
1 'polypeptide(L)'
;MLQKLKENFEKLVALYEAEKEKNEALSRSLAESQAACKAYGEQIVELEKKIEHLKLTAAFVPSGDQPREAREKVDRLIREIDKCISLLEK
;
A
#
# COMPACT_ATOMS: atom_id res chain seq x y z
N MET A 1 -1.35 -21.46 -58.08
CA MET A 1 -1.80 -20.23 -57.39
C MET A 1 -2.51 -20.52 -56.07
N LEU A 2 -3.49 -21.44 -56.04
CA LEU A 2 -4.20 -21.84 -54.81
C LEU A 2 -3.30 -22.38 -53.69
N GLN A 3 -2.26 -23.17 -54.01
CA GLN A 3 -1.34 -23.75 -53.02
C GLN A 3 -0.62 -22.66 -52.17
N LYS A 4 -0.03 -21.65 -52.84
CA LYS A 4 0.66 -20.53 -52.18
C LYS A 4 -0.28 -19.71 -51.31
N LEU A 5 -1.54 -19.53 -51.75
CA LEU A 5 -2.52 -18.80 -50.96
C LEU A 5 -2.86 -19.56 -49.66
N LYS A 6 -2.99 -20.89 -49.75
CA LYS A 6 -3.22 -21.76 -48.59
C LYS A 6 -2.04 -21.71 -47.61
N GLU A 7 -0.81 -21.82 -48.09
CA GLU A 7 0.40 -21.71 -47.25
C GLU A 7 0.52 -20.35 -46.56
N ASN A 8 0.19 -19.26 -47.26
CA ASN A 8 0.21 -17.92 -46.67
C ASN A 8 -0.88 -17.75 -45.61
N PHE A 9 -2.06 -18.34 -45.83
CA PHE A 9 -3.14 -18.33 -44.85
C PHE A 9 -2.78 -19.12 -43.59
N GLU A 10 -2.21 -20.32 -43.74
CA GLU A 10 -1.74 -21.14 -42.61
C GLU A 10 -0.66 -20.41 -41.80
N LYS A 11 0.29 -19.74 -42.47
CA LYS A 11 1.30 -18.90 -41.80
C LYS A 11 0.68 -17.73 -41.04
N LEU A 12 -0.31 -17.06 -41.64
CA LEU A 12 -1.00 -15.94 -41.00
C LEU A 12 -1.74 -16.38 -39.74
N VAL A 13 -2.43 -17.52 -39.80
CA VAL A 13 -3.12 -18.11 -38.64
C VAL A 13 -2.12 -18.45 -37.54
N ALA A 14 -1.01 -19.11 -37.88
CA ALA A 14 0.01 -19.47 -36.89
C ALA A 14 0.63 -18.23 -36.21
N LEU A 15 0.91 -17.16 -36.97
CA LEU A 15 1.41 -15.91 -36.41
C LEU A 15 0.38 -15.23 -35.51
N TYR A 16 -0.89 -15.25 -35.91
CA TYR A 16 -1.98 -14.70 -35.12
C TYR A 16 -2.15 -15.46 -33.80
N GLU A 17 -2.15 -16.78 -33.82
CA GLU A 17 -2.26 -17.61 -32.62
C GLU A 17 -1.08 -17.37 -31.68
N ALA A 18 0.14 -17.29 -32.21
CA ALA A 18 1.32 -17.00 -31.41
C ALA A 18 1.26 -15.61 -30.75
N GLU A 19 0.82 -14.57 -31.47
CA GLU A 19 0.67 -13.24 -30.87
C GLU A 19 -0.51 -13.16 -29.89
N LYS A 20 -1.59 -13.90 -30.13
CA LYS A 20 -2.69 -14.01 -29.18
C LYS A 20 -2.21 -14.62 -27.87
N GLU A 21 -1.46 -15.72 -27.92
CA GLU A 21 -0.91 -16.38 -26.74
C GLU A 21 0.05 -15.45 -25.96
N LYS A 22 0.95 -14.76 -26.66
CA LYS A 22 1.82 -13.75 -26.04
C LYS A 22 1.04 -12.63 -25.38
N ASN A 23 0.01 -12.12 -26.03
CA ASN A 23 -0.82 -11.04 -25.47
C ASN A 23 -1.56 -11.51 -24.21
N GLU A 24 -2.08 -12.74 -24.20
CA GLU A 24 -2.69 -13.33 -23.02
C GLU A 24 -1.68 -13.48 -21.88
N ALA A 25 -0.46 -13.96 -22.17
CA ALA A 25 0.60 -14.10 -21.18
C ALA A 25 1.04 -12.74 -20.59
N LEU A 26 1.23 -11.74 -21.45
CA LEU A 26 1.57 -10.38 -21.04
C LEU A 26 0.45 -9.75 -20.20
N SER A 27 -0.81 -9.97 -20.57
CA SER A 27 -1.96 -9.48 -19.82
C SER A 27 -2.03 -10.10 -18.42
N ARG A 28 -1.73 -11.40 -18.28
CA ARG A 28 -1.65 -12.06 -16.97
C ARG A 28 -0.51 -11.49 -16.12
N SER A 29 0.69 -11.37 -16.70
CA SER A 29 1.85 -10.81 -16.00
C SER A 29 1.61 -9.35 -15.56
N LEU A 30 0.93 -8.56 -16.39
CA LEU A 30 0.55 -7.19 -16.05
C LEU A 30 -0.42 -7.18 -14.85
N ALA A 31 -1.43 -8.04 -14.85
CA ALA A 31 -2.39 -8.15 -13.75
C ALA A 31 -1.71 -8.57 -12.43
N GLU A 32 -0.80 -9.55 -12.49
CA GLU A 32 -0.01 -9.99 -11.34
C GLU A 32 0.88 -8.87 -10.79
N SER A 33 1.58 -8.15 -11.67
CA SER A 33 2.42 -7.02 -11.29
C SER A 33 1.61 -5.88 -10.66
N GLN A 34 0.44 -5.57 -11.22
CA GLN A 34 -0.48 -4.58 -10.65
C GLN A 34 -0.98 -4.99 -9.26
N ALA A 35 -1.34 -6.26 -9.07
CA ALA A 35 -1.75 -6.79 -7.77
C ALA A 35 -0.62 -6.70 -6.74
N ALA A 36 0.61 -7.05 -7.13
CA ALA A 36 1.78 -6.93 -6.27
C ALA A 36 2.07 -5.47 -5.88
N CYS A 37 2.04 -4.54 -6.85
CA CYS A 37 2.20 -3.11 -6.59
C CYS A 37 1.17 -2.58 -5.59
N LYS A 38 -0.10 -3.00 -5.71
CA LYS A 38 -1.14 -2.63 -4.77
C LYS A 38 -0.84 -3.16 -3.36
N ALA A 39 -0.47 -4.44 -3.24
CA ALA A 39 -0.12 -5.05 -1.96
C ALA A 39 1.08 -4.36 -1.30
N TYR A 40 2.12 -4.02 -2.06
CA TYR A 40 3.26 -3.25 -1.54
C TYR A 40 2.85 -1.85 -1.10
N GLY A 41 1.97 -1.17 -1.85
CA GLY A 41 1.41 0.13 -1.45
C GLY A 41 0.68 0.06 -0.11
N GLU A 42 -0.15 -0.97 0.10
CA GLU A 42 -0.86 -1.20 1.36
C GLU A 42 0.13 -1.46 2.52
N GLN A 43 1.17 -2.27 2.30
CA GLN A 43 2.22 -2.51 3.29
C GLN A 43 2.99 -1.24 3.65
N ILE A 44 3.30 -0.38 2.68
CA ILE A 44 3.97 0.90 2.92
C ILE A 44 3.12 1.76 3.85
N VAL A 45 1.82 1.91 3.56
CA VAL A 45 0.90 2.69 4.41
C VAL A 45 0.82 2.11 5.82
N GLU A 46 0.81 0.78 5.96
CA GLU A 46 0.80 0.13 7.27
C GLU A 46 2.11 0.38 8.04
N LEU A 47 3.25 0.29 7.36
CA LEU A 47 4.57 0.56 7.95
C LEU A 47 4.72 2.04 8.35
N GLU A 48 4.24 2.97 7.53
CA GLU A 48 4.22 4.39 7.86
C GLU A 48 3.41 4.67 9.13
N LYS A 49 2.22 4.06 9.26
CA LYS A 49 1.42 4.14 10.49
C LYS A 49 2.15 3.56 11.70
N LYS A 50 2.82 2.41 11.55
CA LYS A 50 3.62 1.81 12.63
C LYS A 50 4.77 2.73 13.04
N ILE A 51 5.46 3.35 12.07
CA ILE A 51 6.53 4.32 12.33
C ILE A 51 5.99 5.54 13.07
N GLU A 52 4.85 6.09 12.64
CA GLU A 52 4.21 7.23 13.31
C GLU A 52 3.82 6.88 14.75
N HIS A 53 3.22 5.71 14.97
CA HIS A 53 2.87 5.22 16.29
C HIS A 53 4.10 5.03 17.19
N LEU A 54 5.20 4.52 16.65
CA LEU A 54 6.47 4.38 17.37
C LEU A 54 7.09 5.74 17.68
N LYS A 55 7.04 6.72 16.77
CA LYS A 55 7.52 8.09 17.01
C LYS A 55 6.71 8.78 18.10
N LEU A 56 5.39 8.64 18.09
CA LEU A 56 4.53 9.13 19.17
C LEU A 56 4.91 8.46 20.49
N THR A 57 4.99 7.13 20.51
CA THR A 57 5.38 6.39 21.71
C THR A 57 6.75 6.82 22.22
N ALA A 58 7.74 7.01 21.35
CA ALA A 58 9.07 7.51 21.73
C ALA A 58 9.03 8.95 22.24
N ALA A 59 8.12 9.80 21.77
CA ALA A 59 7.91 11.14 22.32
C ALA A 59 7.28 11.12 23.72
N PHE A 60 6.53 10.05 24.05
CA PHE A 60 5.89 9.87 25.36
C PHE A 60 6.68 8.96 26.32
N VAL A 61 7.61 8.15 25.82
CA VAL A 61 8.50 7.28 26.60
C VAL A 61 9.79 8.06 26.85
N PRO A 62 10.06 8.51 28.09
CA PRO A 62 11.25 9.29 28.38
C PRO A 62 12.49 8.40 28.22
N SER A 63 13.40 8.79 27.34
CA SER A 63 14.78 8.34 27.36
C SER A 63 15.33 8.66 28.76
N GLY A 64 15.66 7.64 29.55
CA GLY A 64 16.43 7.69 30.81
C GLY A 64 16.30 8.95 31.69
N ASP A 65 15.76 8.79 32.91
CA ASP A 65 15.72 9.74 34.04
C ASP A 65 14.66 10.87 34.08
N GLN A 66 13.72 10.98 33.12
CA GLN A 66 12.63 11.99 33.19
C GLN A 66 11.16 11.48 33.34
N PRO A 67 10.86 10.38 34.07
CA PRO A 67 9.48 9.86 34.17
C PRO A 67 8.49 10.80 34.89
N ARG A 68 8.96 11.76 35.72
CA ARG A 68 8.09 12.72 36.40
C ARG A 68 7.58 13.84 35.49
N GLU A 69 8.46 14.48 34.72
CA GLU A 69 8.05 15.56 33.80
C GLU A 69 7.15 15.06 32.67
N ALA A 70 7.40 13.84 32.17
CA ALA A 70 6.56 13.21 31.17
C ALA A 70 5.14 12.93 31.72
N ARG A 71 5.03 12.40 32.95
CA ARG A 71 3.73 12.21 33.63
C ARG A 71 2.98 13.52 33.82
N GLU A 72 3.65 14.59 34.25
CA GLU A 72 3.01 15.90 34.41
C GLU A 72 2.54 16.53 33.08
N LYS A 73 3.25 16.27 31.97
CA LYS A 73 2.81 16.69 30.64
C LYS A 73 1.59 15.89 30.17
N VAL A 74 1.57 14.58 30.40
CA VAL A 74 0.42 13.72 30.10
C VAL A 74 -0.79 14.13 30.93
N ASP A 75 -0.63 14.38 32.23
CA ASP A 75 -1.73 14.82 33.11
C ASP A 75 -2.28 16.19 32.71
N ARG A 76 -1.42 17.10 32.19
CA ARG A 76 -1.87 18.38 31.63
C ARG A 76 -2.67 18.20 30.33
N LEU A 77 -2.20 17.35 29.42
CA LEU A 77 -2.91 17.06 28.17
C LEU A 77 -4.27 16.39 28.44
N ILE A 78 -4.35 15.45 29.39
CA ILE A 78 -5.63 14.83 29.80
C ILE A 78 -6.60 15.88 30.33
N ARG A 79 -6.14 16.80 31.19
CA ARG A 79 -6.98 17.89 31.71
C ARG A 79 -7.47 18.84 30.63
N GLU A 80 -6.67 19.12 29.61
CA GLU A 80 -7.10 19.94 28.46
C GLU A 80 -8.13 19.21 27.60
N ILE A 81 -7.96 17.90 27.38
CA ILE A 81 -8.95 17.06 26.69
C ILE A 81 -10.28 17.06 27.46
N ASP A 82 -10.26 16.82 28.78
CA ASP A 82 -11.47 16.85 29.62
C ASP A 82 -12.17 18.22 29.57
N LYS A 83 -11.39 19.30 29.53
CA LYS A 83 -11.92 20.67 29.41
C LYS A 83 -12.58 20.91 28.05
N CYS A 84 -11.99 20.40 26.96
CA CYS A 84 -12.58 20.45 25.63
C CYS A 84 -13.85 19.59 25.52
N ILE A 85 -13.87 18.39 26.12
CA ILE A 85 -15.05 17.52 26.17
C ILE A 85 -16.17 18.19 26.95
N SER A 86 -15.88 18.78 28.11
CA SER A 86 -16.88 19.52 28.91
C SER A 86 -17.44 20.76 28.20
N LEU A 87 -16.68 21.36 27.27
CA LEU A 87 -17.17 22.45 26.42
C LEU A 87 -18.04 21.95 25.25
N LEU A 88 -17.92 20.68 24.86
CA LEU A 88 -18.72 20.05 23.81
C LEU A 88 -20.05 19.46 24.34
N GLU A 89 -20.13 19.14 25.64
CA GLU A 89 -21.35 18.66 26.28
C GLU A 89 -22.31 19.78 26.74
N LYS A 90 -22.08 21.02 26.29
CA LYS A 90 -22.90 22.20 26.63
C LYS A 90 -23.57 22.83 25.42
#